data_AF-A0A2V9ZVW0-F1
#
_entry.id   AF-A0A2V9ZVW0-F1
#
_cell.length_a   1.000
_cell.length_b   1.000
_cell.length_c   1.000
_cell.angle_alpha   90.00
_cell.angle_beta   90.00
_cell.angle_gamma   90.00
#
_symmetry.space_group_name_H-M   'P 1'
#
loop_
_entity.id
_entity.type
_entity.pdbx_description
1 polymer ?
#
loop_
_entity_poly.entity_id
_entity_poly.type
_entity_poly.pdbx_seq_one_letter_code
_entity_poly.pdbx_strand_id
1 'polypeptide(L)'
;MLTAKIALARHDSNAAIASFKDAVAVQDALNYGEPPDWYFPVRESLGAALMMSGDPAGAEKVFREDLERNPRNPRSLFGLMETLKKQGRTYDAGFVENQFHTSWKGTPLKLADLV
;
A
#
# COMPACT_ATOMS: atom_id res chain seq x y z
N MET A 1 -1.62 -11.75 6.14
CA MET A 1 -2.05 -10.42 6.66
C MET A 1 -1.99 -10.33 8.18
N LEU A 2 -2.65 -11.21 8.94
CA LEU A 2 -2.67 -11.15 10.43
C LEU A 2 -1.27 -11.22 11.06
N THR A 3 -0.41 -12.14 10.61
CA THR A 3 0.98 -12.26 11.09
C THR A 3 1.79 -10.98 10.88
N ALA A 4 1.59 -10.31 9.75
CA ALA A 4 2.28 -9.08 9.42
C ALA A 4 1.80 -7.88 10.27
N LYS A 5 0.48 -7.81 10.55
CA LYS A 5 -0.08 -6.82 11.50
C LYS A 5 0.47 -7.01 12.92
N ILE A 6 0.58 -8.27 13.37
CA ILE A 6 1.15 -8.60 14.69
C ILE A 6 2.64 -8.27 14.76
N ALA A 7 3.41 -8.55 13.69
CA ALA A 7 4.83 -8.22 13.62
C ALA A 7 5.06 -6.69 13.62
N LEU A 8 4.25 -5.90 12.90
CA LEU A 8 4.29 -4.43 12.99
C LEU A 8 3.96 -3.92 14.39
N ALA A 9 2.94 -4.51 15.04
CA ALA A 9 2.61 -4.17 16.42
C ALA A 9 3.73 -4.53 17.42
N ARG A 10 4.63 -5.45 17.05
CA ARG A 10 5.81 -5.85 17.83
C ARG A 10 7.10 -5.09 17.45
N HIS A 11 7.00 -4.07 16.60
CA HIS A 11 8.15 -3.35 16.02
C HIS A 11 9.11 -4.25 15.20
N ASP A 12 8.67 -5.45 14.80
CA ASP A 12 9.43 -6.33 13.92
C ASP A 12 9.05 -6.04 12.46
N SER A 13 9.54 -4.91 11.96
CA SER A 13 9.29 -4.47 10.59
C SER A 13 9.82 -5.45 9.55
N ASN A 14 10.93 -6.14 9.82
CA ASN A 14 11.53 -7.09 8.88
C ASN A 14 10.65 -8.33 8.69
N ALA A 15 10.17 -8.93 9.78
CA ALA A 15 9.26 -10.08 9.70
C ALA A 15 7.92 -9.70 9.07
N ALA A 16 7.42 -8.48 9.34
CA ALA A 16 6.20 -7.98 8.72
C ALA A 16 6.34 -7.81 7.21
N ILE A 17 7.43 -7.19 6.74
CA ILE A 17 7.71 -6.98 5.32
C ILE A 17 7.86 -8.33 4.60
N ALA A 18 8.60 -9.28 5.17
CA ALA A 18 8.74 -10.62 4.60
C ALA A 18 7.37 -11.30 4.46
N SER A 19 6.57 -11.27 5.52
CA SER A 19 5.21 -11.84 5.51
C SER A 19 4.29 -11.17 4.49
N PHE A 20 4.42 -9.86 4.29
CA PHE A 20 3.65 -9.15 3.27
C PHE A 20 4.11 -9.47 1.85
N LYS A 21 5.41 -9.61 1.62
CA LYS A 21 5.95 -10.04 0.31
C LYS A 21 5.46 -11.43 -0.06
N ASP A 22 5.52 -12.37 0.89
CA ASP A 22 5.02 -13.73 0.67
C ASP A 22 3.52 -13.72 0.38
N ALA A 23 2.74 -12.92 1.11
CA ALA A 23 1.31 -12.80 0.89
C ALA A 23 0.97 -12.17 -0.48
N VAL A 24 1.76 -11.19 -0.95
CA VAL A 24 1.64 -10.64 -2.31
C VAL A 24 1.97 -11.69 -3.36
N ALA A 25 3.04 -12.47 -3.17
CA ALA A 25 3.41 -13.53 -4.11
C ALA A 25 2.34 -14.63 -4.21
N VAL A 26 1.75 -15.02 -3.08
CA VAL A 26 0.61 -15.94 -3.05
C VAL A 26 -0.59 -15.33 -3.78
N GLN A 27 -0.93 -14.07 -3.50
CA GLN A 27 -2.03 -13.38 -4.17
C GLN A 27 -1.82 -13.30 -5.70
N ASP A 28 -0.62 -12.98 -6.16
CA ASP A 28 -0.27 -12.91 -7.58
C ASP A 28 -0.32 -14.30 -8.27
N ALA A 29 -0.11 -15.38 -7.51
CA ALA A 29 -0.12 -16.76 -8.00
C ALA A 29 -1.50 -17.44 -7.97
N LEU A 30 -2.51 -16.84 -7.32
CA LEU A 30 -3.88 -17.35 -7.33
C LEU A 30 -4.46 -17.20 -8.74
N ASN A 31 -4.60 -18.33 -9.44
CA ASN A 31 -5.14 -18.39 -10.79
C ASN A 31 -6.63 -17.98 -10.78
N TYR A 32 -6.95 -16.97 -11.57
CA TYR A 32 -8.20 -16.20 -11.57
C TYR A 32 -9.41 -17.02 -12.07
N GLY A 33 -10.49 -17.06 -11.27
CA GLY A 33 -11.82 -17.54 -11.66
C GLY A 33 -12.88 -16.62 -11.07
N GLU A 34 -13.78 -16.09 -11.90
CA GLU A 34 -14.79 -15.10 -11.48
C GLU A 34 -16.00 -15.75 -10.76
N PRO A 35 -16.62 -15.05 -9.79
CA PRO A 35 -16.30 -13.72 -9.24
C PRO A 35 -15.35 -13.78 -8.01
N PRO A 36 -14.60 -12.71 -7.69
CA PRO A 36 -13.65 -12.74 -6.57
C PRO A 36 -14.35 -12.69 -5.20
N ASP A 37 -14.12 -13.71 -4.36
CA ASP A 37 -14.66 -13.80 -3.00
C ASP A 37 -13.98 -12.84 -1.99
N TRP A 38 -12.80 -12.29 -2.31
CA TRP A 38 -12.01 -11.52 -1.34
C TRP A 38 -11.17 -10.41 -1.99
N TYR A 39 -11.67 -9.16 -1.96
CA TYR A 39 -10.95 -7.97 -2.43
C TYR A 39 -10.18 -7.31 -1.26
N PHE A 40 -8.96 -7.78 -0.98
CA PHE A 40 -8.03 -7.07 -0.09
C PHE A 40 -6.67 -6.97 -0.79
N PRO A 41 -6.31 -5.82 -1.39
CA PRO A 41 -5.03 -5.67 -2.07
C PRO A 41 -3.90 -5.62 -1.04
N VAL A 42 -3.26 -6.77 -0.78
CA VAL A 42 -2.17 -6.93 0.20
C VAL A 42 -0.96 -6.01 -0.11
N ARG A 43 -0.85 -5.57 -1.37
CA ARG A 43 0.20 -4.67 -1.85
C ARG A 43 0.15 -3.28 -1.20
N GLU A 44 -1.04 -2.76 -0.89
CA GLU A 44 -1.16 -1.47 -0.19
C GLU A 44 -0.60 -1.55 1.24
N SER A 45 -0.82 -2.69 1.92
CA SER A 45 -0.33 -2.94 3.27
C SER A 45 1.19 -3.14 3.28
N LEU A 46 1.75 -3.78 2.24
CA LEU A 46 3.19 -3.85 2.05
C LEU A 46 3.82 -2.46 1.90
N GLY A 47 3.23 -1.59 1.07
CA GLY A 47 3.69 -0.22 0.89
C GLY A 47 3.67 0.59 2.19
N ALA A 48 2.59 0.46 2.97
CA ALA A 48 2.49 1.10 4.28
C ALA A 48 3.52 0.57 5.29
N ALA A 49 3.75 -0.75 5.32
CA ALA A 49 4.78 -1.37 6.15
C ALA A 49 6.18 -0.83 5.81
N LEU A 50 6.51 -0.70 4.53
CA LEU A 50 7.77 -0.14 4.07
C LEU A 50 7.92 1.34 4.50
N MET A 51 6.87 2.14 4.35
CA MET A 51 6.84 3.54 4.82
C MET A 51 7.09 3.67 6.33
N MET A 52 6.47 2.80 7.13
CA MET A 52 6.64 2.75 8.59
C MET A 52 8.03 2.28 9.00
N SER A 53 8.63 1.36 8.25
CA SER A 53 9.98 0.85 8.48
C SER A 53 11.11 1.82 8.10
N GLY A 54 10.77 2.92 7.43
CA GLY A 54 11.74 3.92 6.98
C GLY A 54 12.27 3.71 5.56
N ASP A 55 11.63 2.88 4.75
CA ASP A 55 11.95 2.66 3.33
C ASP A 55 10.90 3.30 2.40
N PRO A 56 10.91 4.64 2.22
CA PRO A 56 9.98 5.31 1.32
C PRO A 56 10.28 5.00 -0.16
N ALA A 57 11.50 4.62 -0.52
CA ALA A 57 11.83 4.28 -1.91
C ALA A 57 11.18 2.94 -2.32
N GLY A 58 11.29 1.92 -1.45
CA GLY A 58 10.60 0.65 -1.63
C GLY A 58 9.09 0.80 -1.62
N ALA A 59 8.54 1.62 -0.72
CA ALA A 59 7.11 1.87 -0.66
C ALA A 59 6.55 2.49 -1.95
N GLU A 60 7.25 3.46 -2.53
CA GLU A 60 6.82 4.10 -3.78
C GLU A 60 6.67 3.07 -4.90
N LYS A 61 7.67 2.20 -5.05
CA LYS A 61 7.64 1.13 -6.05
C LYS A 61 6.42 0.24 -5.87
N VAL A 62 6.17 -0.20 -4.64
CA VAL A 62 5.02 -1.07 -4.31
C VAL A 62 3.69 -0.39 -4.60
N PHE A 63 3.52 0.89 -4.24
CA PHE A 63 2.27 1.61 -4.53
C PHE A 63 2.06 1.84 -6.02
N ARG A 64 3.13 2.13 -6.78
CA ARG A 64 3.05 2.27 -8.25
C ARG A 64 2.66 0.96 -8.92
N GLU A 65 3.27 -0.15 -8.53
CA GLU A 65 2.90 -1.49 -9.01
C GLU A 65 1.44 -1.83 -8.71
N ASP A 66 0.93 -1.44 -7.53
CA ASP A 66 -0.50 -1.63 -7.22
C ASP A 66 -1.39 -0.79 -8.15
N LEU A 67 -1.03 0.47 -8.39
CA LEU A 67 -1.83 1.37 -9.24
C LEU A 67 -1.78 1.01 -10.73
N GLU A 68 -0.74 0.31 -11.20
CA GLU A 68 -0.71 -0.27 -12.55
C GLU A 68 -1.75 -1.39 -12.70
N ARG A 69 -1.96 -2.20 -11.66
CA ARG A 69 -2.92 -3.32 -11.66
C ARG A 69 -4.33 -2.90 -11.28
N ASN A 70 -4.43 -1.97 -10.34
CA ASN A 70 -5.66 -1.43 -9.77
C ASN A 70 -5.69 0.10 -9.96
N PRO A 71 -5.91 0.59 -11.20
CA PRO A 71 -5.97 2.02 -11.45
C PRO A 71 -7.02 2.67 -10.54
N ARG A 72 -6.64 3.77 -9.88
CA ARG A 72 -7.50 4.55 -8.97
C ARG A 72 -7.83 3.89 -7.62
N ASN A 73 -7.07 2.88 -7.19
CA ASN A 73 -7.19 2.41 -5.80
C ASN A 73 -6.90 3.59 -4.83
N PRO A 74 -7.89 4.04 -4.05
CA PRO A 74 -7.74 5.23 -3.21
C PRO A 74 -6.69 5.05 -2.10
N ARG A 75 -6.52 3.83 -1.59
CA ARG A 75 -5.56 3.54 -0.51
C ARG A 75 -4.13 3.54 -1.02
N SER A 76 -3.89 3.00 -2.22
CA SER A 76 -2.58 3.08 -2.87
C SER A 76 -2.24 4.49 -3.38
N LEU A 77 -3.23 5.25 -3.85
CA LEU A 77 -3.04 6.68 -4.16
C LEU A 77 -2.65 7.49 -2.91
N PHE A 78 -3.34 7.26 -1.79
CA PHE A 78 -3.00 7.89 -0.52
C PHE A 78 -1.57 7.52 -0.07
N GLY A 79 -1.23 6.23 -0.11
CA GLY A 79 0.09 5.74 0.26
C GLY A 79 1.20 6.31 -0.62
N LEU A 80 0.99 6.39 -1.94
CA LEU A 80 1.93 7.00 -2.87
C LEU A 80 2.11 8.50 -2.60
N MET A 81 1.02 9.23 -2.38
CA MET A 81 1.06 10.65 -2.03
C MET A 81 1.91 10.90 -0.78
N GLU A 82 1.66 10.17 0.31
CA GLU A 82 2.42 10.30 1.57
C GLU A 82 3.89 9.90 1.39
N THR A 83 4.16 8.90 0.55
CA THR A 83 5.53 8.48 0.22
C THR A 83 6.29 9.58 -0.50
N LEU A 84 5.69 10.20 -1.51
CA LEU A 84 6.29 11.30 -2.26
C LEU A 84 6.53 12.53 -1.37
N LYS A 85 5.59 12.85 -0.47
CA LYS A 85 5.75 13.91 0.55
C LYS A 85 6.95 13.62 1.46
N LYS A 86 7.10 12.38 1.95
CA LYS A 86 8.22 11.96 2.80
C LYS A 86 9.58 12.01 2.10
N GLN A 87 9.61 11.82 0.77
CA GLN A 87 10.80 11.99 -0.06
C GLN A 87 11.10 13.46 -0.44
N GLY A 88 10.26 14.42 -0.03
CA GLY A 88 10.42 15.84 -0.39
C GLY A 88 9.93 16.20 -1.81
N ARG A 89 9.26 15.27 -2.50
CA ARG A 89 8.75 15.44 -3.87
C ARG A 89 7.32 15.98 -3.86
N THR A 90 7.15 17.17 -3.28
CA THR A 90 5.83 17.77 -3.04
C THR A 90 5.06 18.10 -4.32
N TYR A 91 5.76 18.48 -5.39
CA TYR A 91 5.14 18.72 -6.70
C TYR A 91 4.48 17.44 -7.24
N ASP A 92 5.21 16.32 -7.27
CA ASP A 92 4.70 15.02 -7.71
C ASP A 92 3.55 14.54 -6.80
N ALA A 93 3.67 14.76 -5.49
CA ALA A 93 2.63 14.41 -4.54
C ALA A 93 1.31 15.15 -4.83
N GLY A 94 1.37 16.40 -5.29
CA GLY A 94 0.18 17.19 -5.65
C GLY A 94 -0.60 16.59 -6.84
N PHE A 95 0.07 15.96 -7.80
CA PHE A 95 -0.63 15.24 -8.88
C PHE A 95 -1.37 14.02 -8.35
N VAL A 96 -0.73 13.25 -7.48
CA VAL A 96 -1.34 12.05 -6.87
C VAL A 96 -2.49 12.44 -5.95
N GLU A 97 -2.37 13.55 -5.21
CA GLU A 97 -3.41 14.11 -4.36
C GLU A 97 -4.69 14.45 -5.15
N ASN A 98 -4.55 15.06 -6.33
CA ASN A 98 -5.70 15.31 -7.22
C ASN A 98 -6.39 14.01 -7.67
N GLN A 99 -5.62 12.97 -7.98
CA GLN A 99 -6.16 11.66 -8.34
C GLN A 99 -6.87 10.99 -7.14
N PHE A 100 -6.29 11.13 -5.94
CA PHE A 100 -6.87 10.64 -4.70
C PHE A 100 -8.22 11.31 -4.43
N HIS A 101 -8.30 12.64 -4.47
CA HIS A 101 -9.55 13.38 -4.24
C HIS A 101 -10.64 13.07 -5.28
N THR A 102 -10.26 12.73 -6.50
CA THR A 102 -11.21 12.30 -7.53
C THR A 102 -11.78 10.91 -7.22
N SER A 103 -10.95 10.03 -6.66
CA SER A 103 -11.27 8.62 -6.44
C SER A 103 -11.87 8.34 -5.04
N TRP A 104 -11.63 9.22 -4.07
CA TRP A 104 -12.04 9.06 -2.68
C TRP A 104 -12.76 10.30 -2.14
N LYS A 105 -14.01 10.11 -1.73
CA LYS A 105 -14.83 11.13 -1.04
C LYS A 105 -15.19 10.73 0.40
N GLY A 106 -14.53 9.69 0.91
CA GLY A 106 -14.77 9.15 2.25
C GLY A 106 -14.01 9.91 3.34
N THR A 107 -13.92 9.29 4.51
CA THR A 107 -13.20 9.84 5.66
C THR A 107 -11.69 9.95 5.40
N PRO A 108 -10.98 10.86 6.09
CA PRO A 108 -9.53 10.96 6.00
C PRO A 108 -8.85 9.62 6.31
N LEU A 109 -7.93 9.20 5.45
CA LEU A 109 -7.11 8.00 5.66
C LEU A 109 -5.84 8.35 6.44
N LYS A 110 -5.33 7.38 7.20
CA LYS A 110 -4.02 7.41 7.87
C LYS A 110 -3.19 6.22 7.38
N LEU A 111 -1.86 6.33 7.43
CA LEU A 111 -0.96 5.22 7.10
C LEU A 111 -1.26 3.94 7.89
N ALA A 112 -1.71 4.07 9.15
CA ALA A 112 -2.14 2.94 9.98
C ALA A 112 -3.40 2.22 9.44
N ASP A 113 -4.26 2.92 8.70
CA ASP A 113 -5.48 2.33 8.15
C ASP A 113 -5.17 1.41 6.95
N LEU A 114 -3.97 1.50 6.38
CA LEU A 114 -3.50 0.70 5.25
C LEU A 114 -2.98 -0.67 5.68
N VAL A 115 -2.69 -0.87 6.97
CA VAL A 115 -2.05 -2.07 7.52
C VAL A 115 -3.06 -3.02 8.15
#